data_AF-A0A0S8KL47-F1
#
_entry.id   AF-A0A0S8KL47-F1
#
_cell.length_a   1.000
_cell.length_b   1.000
_cell.length_c   1.000
_cell.angle_alpha   90.00
_cell.angle_beta   90.00
_cell.angle_gamma   90.00
#
_symmetry.space_group_name_H-M   'P 1'
#
loop_
_entity.id
_entity.type
_entity.pdbx_description
1 polymer ?
#
loop_
_entity_poly.entity_id
_entity_poly.type
_entity_poly.pdbx_seq_one_letter_code
_entity_poly.pdbx_strand_id
1 'polypeptide(L)'
;MKQGVSRNGSRTKKLSVWLSFAAIAVGLALAILSYLGLIPLGYKFGPYWLNHWIGWLAFGFIIIYVPIFIVLKKRNIKIYGNLIRIHQVGFIVAFILVSLHIGSQIRRVFPPEIGTGIAAYVCLLVLVVTGIMQRNQILATRTGALRFVHLSMVVSFFLVIVFHILRAFLL
;
A
#
# COMPACT_ATOMS: atom_id res chain seq x y z
N MET A 1 16.25 41.78 -9.81
CA MET A 1 16.80 40.41 -9.69
C MET A 1 16.03 39.61 -8.64
N LYS A 2 15.22 38.62 -9.04
CA LYS A 2 14.63 37.61 -8.13
C LYS A 2 14.72 36.23 -8.80
N GLN A 3 15.92 35.63 -8.79
CA GLN A 3 16.17 34.27 -9.29
C GLN A 3 16.66 33.33 -8.16
N GLY A 4 16.11 33.44 -6.95
CA GLY A 4 16.56 32.66 -5.79
C GLY A 4 15.69 31.46 -5.38
N VAL A 5 14.45 31.32 -5.86
CA VAL A 5 13.43 30.50 -5.16
C VAL A 5 13.22 29.09 -5.76
N SER A 6 13.79 28.76 -6.92
CA SER A 6 13.38 27.55 -7.68
C SER A 6 14.23 26.28 -7.43
N ARG A 7 15.47 26.38 -6.94
CA ARG A 7 16.36 25.20 -6.83
C ARG A 7 15.96 24.20 -5.74
N ASN A 8 15.46 24.66 -4.58
CA ASN A 8 15.15 23.78 -3.45
C ASN A 8 13.87 22.93 -3.63
N GLY A 9 12.88 23.43 -4.39
CA GLY A 9 11.64 22.68 -4.65
C GLY A 9 11.83 21.43 -5.51
N SER A 10 12.80 21.45 -6.43
CA SER A 10 13.09 20.29 -7.29
C SER A 10 13.85 19.17 -6.55
N ARG A 11 14.78 19.53 -5.66
CA ARG A 11 15.59 18.58 -4.88
C ARG A 11 14.73 17.82 -3.87
N THR A 12 13.85 18.53 -3.15
CA THR A 12 12.93 17.94 -2.16
C THR A 12 11.93 16.98 -2.83
N LYS A 13 11.39 17.36 -4.00
CA LYS A 13 10.51 16.48 -4.80
C LYS A 13 11.23 15.21 -5.25
N LYS A 14 12.46 15.32 -5.78
CA LYS A 14 13.28 14.17 -6.18
C LYS A 14 13.56 13.25 -4.99
N LEU A 15 13.97 13.81 -3.84
CA LEU A 15 14.24 13.03 -2.63
C LEU A 15 12.99 12.27 -2.15
N SER A 16 11.82 12.93 -2.13
CA SER A 16 10.56 12.29 -1.73
C SER A 16 10.19 11.10 -2.63
N VAL A 17 10.41 11.21 -3.95
CA VAL A 17 10.21 10.10 -4.89
C VAL A 17 11.14 8.94 -4.57
N TRP A 18 12.44 9.20 -4.42
CA TRP A 18 13.43 8.18 -4.12
C TRP A 18 13.14 7.47 -2.80
N LEU A 19 12.78 8.22 -1.76
CA LEU A 19 12.38 7.63 -0.47
C LEU A 19 11.13 6.75 -0.59
N SER A 20 10.17 7.13 -1.44
CA SER A 20 8.96 6.32 -1.65
C SER A 20 9.27 5.00 -2.35
N PHE A 21 10.12 5.02 -3.38
CA PHE A 21 10.58 3.80 -4.05
C PHE A 21 11.50 2.95 -3.17
N ALA A 22 12.37 3.58 -2.37
CA ALA A 22 13.17 2.88 -1.37
C ALA A 22 12.27 2.18 -0.34
N ALA A 23 11.19 2.82 0.11
CA ALA A 23 10.22 2.19 1.01
C ALA A 23 9.49 1.00 0.37
N ILE A 24 9.17 1.06 -0.93
CA ILE A 24 8.66 -0.12 -1.68
C ILE A 24 9.71 -1.23 -1.70
N ALA A 25 10.96 -0.92 -1.99
CA ALA A 25 12.04 -1.90 -2.01
C ALA A 25 12.24 -2.55 -0.63
N VAL A 26 12.13 -1.77 0.45
CA VAL A 26 12.13 -2.27 1.84
C VAL A 26 10.95 -3.22 2.05
N GLY A 27 9.73 -2.88 1.63
CA GLY A 27 8.58 -3.79 1.71
C GLY A 27 8.84 -5.12 0.99
N LEU A 28 9.34 -5.08 -0.24
CA LEU A 28 9.70 -6.29 -1.00
C LEU A 28 10.78 -7.12 -0.31
N ALA A 29 11.83 -6.48 0.21
CA ALA A 29 12.88 -7.16 0.96
C ALA A 29 12.32 -7.81 2.24
N LEU A 30 11.44 -7.12 2.97
CA LEU A 30 10.79 -7.66 4.16
C LEU A 30 9.86 -8.85 3.84
N ALA A 31 9.17 -8.85 2.70
CA ALA A 31 8.43 -10.03 2.24
C ALA A 31 9.35 -11.23 2.05
N ILE A 32 10.50 -11.05 1.40
CA ILE A 32 11.49 -12.11 1.18
C ILE A 32 12.06 -12.59 2.51
N LEU A 33 12.51 -11.69 3.38
CA LEU A 33 13.06 -12.05 4.69
C LEU A 33 12.03 -12.80 5.57
N SER A 34 10.76 -12.40 5.50
CA SER A 34 9.67 -13.10 6.20
C SER A 34 9.40 -14.48 5.60
N TYR A 35 9.42 -14.61 4.27
CA TYR A 35 9.31 -15.90 3.57
C TYR A 35 10.45 -16.86 3.94
N LEU A 36 11.69 -16.36 4.04
CA LEU A 36 12.85 -17.14 4.48
C LEU A 36 12.81 -17.48 5.98
N GLY A 37 11.84 -16.97 6.73
CA GLY A 37 11.71 -17.21 8.17
C GLY A 37 12.71 -16.43 9.04
N LEU A 38 13.40 -15.45 8.47
CA LEU A 38 14.36 -14.59 9.20
C LEU A 38 13.65 -13.55 10.08
N ILE A 39 12.37 -13.29 9.82
CA ILE A 39 11.52 -12.44 10.66
C ILE A 39 10.49 -13.31 11.37
N PRO A 40 10.61 -13.52 12.69
CA PRO A 40 9.71 -14.40 13.45
C PRO A 40 8.35 -13.73 13.67
N LEU A 41 7.43 -13.90 12.71
CA LEU A 41 6.03 -13.45 12.83
C LEU A 41 5.08 -14.57 13.31
N GLY A 42 5.65 -15.71 13.66
CA GLY A 42 4.96 -16.94 14.05
C GLY A 42 4.67 -17.07 15.54
N TYR A 43 4.63 -15.99 16.31
CA TYR A 43 4.16 -16.08 17.71
C TYR A 43 2.70 -15.65 17.83
N LYS A 44 2.00 -16.21 18.80
CA LYS A 44 0.61 -15.86 19.10
C LYS A 44 0.55 -14.56 19.90
N PHE A 45 -0.38 -13.69 19.54
CA PHE A 45 -0.71 -12.48 20.29
C PHE A 45 -2.22 -12.44 20.47
N GLY A 46 -2.72 -12.88 21.63
CA GLY A 46 -4.16 -13.11 21.81
C GLY A 46 -4.69 -14.23 20.89
N PRO A 47 -5.86 -14.06 20.24
CA PRO A 47 -6.51 -15.11 19.46
C PRO A 47 -5.83 -15.42 18.12
N TYR A 48 -4.96 -14.52 17.62
CA TYR A 48 -4.34 -14.65 16.30
C TYR A 48 -2.81 -14.64 16.38
N TRP A 49 -2.17 -15.18 15.33
CA TRP A 49 -0.72 -15.06 15.13
C TRP A 49 -0.37 -13.62 14.73
N LEU A 50 0.82 -13.13 15.12
CA LEU A 50 1.23 -11.75 14.86
C LEU A 50 1.12 -11.37 13.37
N ASN A 51 1.48 -12.27 12.45
CA ASN A 51 1.32 -12.03 11.02
C ASN A 51 -0.12 -11.62 10.63
N HIS A 52 -1.16 -12.19 11.25
CA HIS A 52 -2.55 -11.80 10.98
C HIS A 52 -2.85 -10.43 11.56
N TRP A 53 -2.37 -10.07 12.75
CA TRP A 53 -2.54 -8.72 13.30
C TRP A 53 -1.96 -7.65 12.38
N ILE A 54 -0.79 -7.91 11.82
CA ILE A 54 -0.16 -7.04 10.83
C ILE A 54 -1.07 -6.87 9.59
N GLY A 55 -1.65 -7.97 9.10
CA GLY A 55 -2.61 -7.97 8.01
C GLY A 55 -3.88 -7.16 8.34
N TRP A 56 -4.47 -7.38 9.53
CA TRP A 56 -5.65 -6.67 10.02
C TRP A 56 -5.42 -5.17 10.17
N LEU A 57 -4.26 -4.75 10.67
CA LEU A 57 -3.90 -3.33 10.79
C LEU A 57 -3.82 -2.67 9.41
N ALA A 58 -3.14 -3.30 8.45
CA ALA A 58 -3.03 -2.78 7.10
C ALA A 58 -4.39 -2.73 6.39
N PHE A 59 -5.16 -3.81 6.48
CA PHE A 59 -6.49 -3.89 5.90
C PHE A 59 -7.46 -2.89 6.52
N GLY A 60 -7.50 -2.81 7.86
CA GLY A 60 -8.31 -1.87 8.61
C GLY A 60 -8.03 -0.41 8.21
N PHE A 61 -6.75 -0.05 8.06
CA PHE A 61 -6.38 1.24 7.51
C PHE A 61 -6.98 1.45 6.11
N ILE A 62 -6.79 0.52 5.17
CA ILE A 62 -7.24 0.70 3.77
C ILE A 62 -8.77 0.81 3.69
N ILE A 63 -9.51 -0.09 4.34
CA ILE A 63 -10.97 -0.16 4.22
C ILE A 63 -11.66 1.03 4.87
N ILE A 64 -11.09 1.60 5.94
CA ILE A 64 -11.62 2.80 6.61
C ILE A 64 -11.17 4.06 5.86
N TYR A 65 -9.89 4.14 5.51
CA TYR A 65 -9.31 5.37 4.98
C TYR A 65 -9.75 5.69 3.56
N VAL A 66 -9.93 4.69 2.69
CA VAL A 66 -10.32 4.93 1.29
C VAL A 66 -11.70 5.60 1.18
N PRO A 67 -12.77 5.11 1.84
CA PRO A 67 -14.06 5.80 1.86
C PRO A 67 -13.96 7.23 2.40
N ILE A 68 -13.25 7.42 3.52
CA ILE A 68 -13.02 8.74 4.11
C ILE A 68 -12.35 9.66 3.10
N PHE A 69 -11.31 9.20 2.43
CA PHE A 69 -10.59 9.97 1.42
C PHE A 69 -11.50 10.35 0.25
N ILE A 70 -12.31 9.42 -0.27
CA ILE A 70 -13.22 9.66 -1.40
C ILE A 70 -14.28 10.70 -1.04
N VAL A 71 -14.84 10.66 0.17
CA VAL A 71 -15.88 11.59 0.64
C VAL A 71 -15.28 12.96 0.95
N LEU A 72 -14.18 13.00 1.71
CA LEU A 72 -13.63 14.26 2.21
C LEU A 72 -12.79 15.03 1.20
N LYS A 73 -12.19 14.37 0.19
CA LYS A 73 -11.38 15.06 -0.84
C LYS A 73 -12.16 16.14 -1.60
N LYS A 74 -13.48 16.02 -1.69
CA LYS A 74 -14.36 16.96 -2.40
C LYS A 74 -14.86 18.11 -1.51
N ARG A 75 -14.74 18.02 -0.19
CA ARG A 75 -15.41 18.95 0.75
C ARG A 75 -14.55 20.16 1.12
N ASN A 76 -13.22 20.01 1.23
CA ASN A 76 -12.37 21.10 1.71
C ASN A 76 -10.91 20.97 1.20
N ILE A 77 -10.42 21.99 0.49
CA ILE A 77 -9.06 22.06 -0.06
C ILE A 77 -7.99 22.06 1.06
N LYS A 78 -8.27 22.69 2.20
CA LYS A 78 -7.34 22.69 3.35
C LYS A 78 -7.15 21.28 3.91
N ILE A 79 -8.24 20.51 4.00
CA ILE A 79 -8.22 19.12 4.48
C ILE A 79 -7.56 18.20 3.44
N TYR A 80 -7.75 18.48 2.14
CA TYR A 80 -7.18 17.68 1.06
C TYR A 80 -5.65 17.56 1.15
N GLY A 81 -4.95 18.63 1.56
CA GLY A 81 -3.49 18.61 1.74
C GLY A 81 -3.01 17.59 2.79
N ASN A 82 -3.74 17.45 3.89
CA ASN A 82 -3.45 16.46 4.93
C ASN A 82 -3.90 15.06 4.49
N LEU A 83 -5.08 14.94 3.88
CA LEU A 83 -5.59 13.68 3.35
C LEU A 83 -4.63 13.06 2.31
N ILE A 84 -4.08 13.85 1.41
CA ILE A 84 -3.16 13.28 0.41
C ILE A 84 -1.84 12.84 1.07
N ARG A 85 -1.35 13.56 2.09
CA ARG A 85 -0.15 13.15 2.83
C ARG A 85 -0.36 11.82 3.56
N ILE A 86 -1.47 11.69 4.29
CA ILE A 86 -1.83 10.46 5.01
C ILE A 86 -2.09 9.33 4.02
N HIS A 87 -2.74 9.61 2.88
CA HIS A 87 -2.96 8.64 1.82
C HIS A 87 -1.63 8.07 1.33
N GLN A 88 -0.66 8.90 0.98
CA GLN A 88 0.61 8.42 0.45
C GLN A 88 1.43 7.64 1.48
N VAL A 89 1.64 8.22 2.67
CA VAL A 89 2.45 7.59 3.72
C VAL A 89 1.77 6.33 4.23
N GLY A 90 0.47 6.40 4.54
CA GLY A 90 -0.30 5.29 5.06
C GLY A 90 -0.39 4.12 4.11
N PHE A 91 -0.51 4.33 2.79
CA PHE A 91 -0.50 3.25 1.82
C PHE A 91 0.88 2.59 1.65
N ILE A 92 1.97 3.35 1.77
CA ILE A 92 3.33 2.77 1.80
C ILE A 92 3.50 1.92 3.07
N VAL A 93 3.07 2.42 4.23
CA VAL A 93 3.11 1.66 5.48
C VAL A 93 2.24 0.40 5.37
N ALA A 94 1.01 0.52 4.86
CA ALA A 94 0.13 -0.62 4.65
C ALA A 94 0.76 -1.65 3.70
N PHE A 95 1.40 -1.20 2.61
CA PHE A 95 2.14 -2.10 1.72
C PHE A 95 3.25 -2.86 2.45
N ILE A 96 4.07 -2.19 3.26
CA ILE A 96 5.13 -2.84 4.05
C ILE A 96 4.55 -3.88 5.02
N LEU A 97 3.45 -3.56 5.70
CA LEU A 97 2.77 -4.49 6.60
C LEU A 97 2.21 -5.70 5.83
N VAL A 98 1.55 -5.48 4.68
CA VAL A 98 1.07 -6.58 3.84
C VAL A 98 2.22 -7.41 3.28
N SER A 99 3.37 -6.81 2.95
CA SER A 99 4.58 -7.54 2.55
C SER A 99 5.05 -8.52 3.62
N LEU A 100 5.10 -8.08 4.89
CA LEU A 100 5.41 -8.97 6.02
C LEU A 100 4.37 -10.08 6.19
N HIS A 101 3.09 -9.74 6.07
CA HIS A 101 2.00 -10.71 6.15
C HIS A 101 2.13 -11.78 5.06
N ILE A 102 2.25 -11.39 3.79
CA ILE A 102 2.25 -12.32 2.66
C ILE A 102 3.49 -13.21 2.66
N GLY A 103 4.67 -12.67 2.99
CA GLY A 103 5.90 -13.45 3.13
C GLY A 103 5.74 -14.58 4.15
N SER A 104 5.18 -14.27 5.31
CA SER A 104 4.90 -15.28 6.34
C SER A 104 3.83 -16.29 5.95
N GLN A 105 2.83 -15.90 5.16
CA GLN A 105 1.76 -16.80 4.70
C GLN A 105 2.27 -17.81 3.67
N ILE A 106 3.07 -17.36 2.70
CA ILE A 106 3.63 -18.22 1.64
C ILE A 106 4.53 -19.32 2.25
N ARG A 107 5.21 -19.04 3.35
CA ARG A 107 6.09 -20.01 4.04
C ARG A 107 5.34 -21.21 4.65
N ARG A 108 4.03 -21.12 4.89
CA ARG A 108 3.29 -22.17 5.62
C ARG A 108 3.29 -23.49 4.85
N VAL A 109 3.42 -24.60 5.58
CA VAL A 109 3.40 -25.97 5.03
C VAL A 109 2.02 -26.32 4.43
N PHE A 110 0.94 -25.85 5.06
CA PHE A 110 -0.42 -25.93 4.56
C PHE A 110 -0.97 -24.52 4.39
N PRO A 111 -0.57 -23.81 3.33
CA PRO A 111 -1.04 -22.46 3.15
C PRO A 111 -2.52 -22.52 2.72
N PRO A 112 -3.43 -21.78 3.37
CA PRO A 112 -4.75 -21.57 2.80
C PRO A 112 -4.60 -20.89 1.43
N GLU A 113 -5.54 -21.13 0.52
CA GLU A 113 -5.57 -20.63 -0.86
C GLU A 113 -4.91 -19.24 -1.04
N ILE A 114 -3.63 -19.25 -1.44
CA ILE A 114 -2.78 -18.04 -1.50
C ILE A 114 -3.18 -17.13 -2.66
N GLY A 115 -3.89 -17.66 -3.67
CA GLY A 115 -4.16 -16.98 -4.93
C GLY A 115 -4.79 -15.60 -4.76
N THR A 116 -5.83 -15.51 -3.93
CA THR A 116 -6.51 -14.22 -3.63
C THR A 116 -5.63 -13.26 -2.83
N GLY A 117 -4.78 -13.76 -1.93
CA GLY A 117 -3.84 -12.95 -1.15
C GLY A 117 -2.73 -12.35 -2.03
N ILE A 118 -2.15 -13.13 -2.94
CA ILE A 118 -1.18 -12.63 -3.93
C ILE A 118 -1.83 -11.61 -4.86
N ALA A 119 -3.05 -11.87 -5.34
CA ALA A 119 -3.76 -10.93 -6.20
C ALA A 119 -3.99 -9.58 -5.49
N ALA A 120 -4.41 -9.58 -4.21
CA ALA A 120 -4.55 -8.37 -3.41
C ALA A 120 -3.20 -7.66 -3.21
N TYR A 121 -2.12 -8.40 -2.98
CA TYR A 121 -0.78 -7.85 -2.83
C TYR A 121 -0.29 -7.16 -4.11
N VAL A 122 -0.48 -7.77 -5.27
CA VAL A 122 -0.15 -7.18 -6.58
C VAL A 122 -0.98 -5.93 -6.83
N CYS A 123 -2.29 -5.96 -6.56
CA CYS A 123 -3.14 -4.77 -6.69
C CYS A 123 -2.62 -3.62 -5.81
N LEU A 124 -2.26 -3.90 -4.55
CA LEU A 124 -1.72 -2.91 -3.62
C LEU A 124 -0.38 -2.35 -4.09
N LEU A 125 0.54 -3.19 -4.58
CA LEU A 125 1.81 -2.74 -5.15
C LEU A 125 1.57 -1.77 -6.31
N VAL A 126 0.70 -2.13 -7.26
CA VAL A 126 0.36 -1.27 -8.39
C VAL A 126 -0.30 0.03 -7.92
N LEU A 127 -1.18 -0.01 -6.91
CA LEU A 127 -1.78 1.19 -6.31
C LEU A 127 -0.74 2.15 -5.75
N VAL A 128 0.22 1.65 -4.97
CA VAL A 128 1.28 2.46 -4.38
C VAL A 128 2.17 3.06 -5.46
N VAL A 129 2.63 2.25 -6.42
CA VAL A 129 3.49 2.71 -7.52
C VAL A 129 2.78 3.76 -8.37
N THR A 130 1.55 3.49 -8.82
CA THR A 130 0.78 4.44 -9.62
C THR A 130 0.44 5.71 -8.84
N GLY A 131 0.17 5.61 -7.53
CA GLY A 131 -0.05 6.77 -6.66
C GLY A 131 1.18 7.67 -6.52
N ILE A 132 2.38 7.08 -6.36
CA ILE A 132 3.65 7.82 -6.35
C ILE A 132 3.87 8.53 -7.70
N MET A 133 3.66 7.81 -8.81
CA MET A 133 3.83 8.35 -10.16
C MET A 133 2.87 9.50 -10.46
N GLN A 134 1.59 9.36 -10.09
CA GLN A 134 0.58 10.40 -10.26
C GLN A 134 0.91 11.64 -9.44
N ARG A 135 1.22 11.48 -8.15
CA ARG A 135 1.52 12.62 -7.27
C ARG A 135 2.71 13.42 -7.79
N ASN A 136 3.74 12.71 -8.21
CA ASN A 136 5.01 13.33 -8.60
C ASN A 136 5.07 13.68 -10.09
N GLN A 137 4.01 13.39 -10.86
CA GLN A 137 3.94 13.64 -12.30
C GLN A 137 5.06 12.94 -13.08
N ILE A 138 5.47 11.74 -12.66
CA ILE A 138 6.60 10.98 -13.26
C ILE A 138 6.30 10.54 -14.71
N LEU A 139 5.03 10.54 -15.12
CA LEU A 139 4.60 10.43 -16.51
C LEU A 139 3.46 11.41 -16.78
N ALA A 140 3.74 12.71 -16.71
CA ALA A 140 2.73 13.77 -16.85
C ALA A 140 1.86 13.61 -18.12
N THR A 141 2.46 13.17 -19.24
CA THR A 141 1.79 12.93 -20.53
C THR A 141 0.85 11.73 -20.53
N ARG A 142 0.94 10.85 -19.54
CA ARG A 142 0.13 9.62 -19.39
C ARG A 142 -0.73 9.64 -18.12
N THR A 143 -1.00 10.83 -17.57
CA THR A 143 -1.80 10.99 -16.34
C THR A 143 -3.19 10.37 -16.42
N GLY A 144 -3.85 10.45 -17.59
CA GLY A 144 -5.14 9.78 -17.83
C GLY A 144 -5.06 8.26 -17.69
N ALA A 145 -4.07 7.64 -18.35
CA ALA A 145 -3.84 6.19 -18.27
C ALA A 145 -3.45 5.76 -16.84
N LEU A 146 -2.55 6.50 -16.17
CA LEU A 146 -2.20 6.23 -14.78
C LEU A 146 -3.42 6.33 -13.86
N ARG A 147 -4.31 7.31 -14.09
CA ARG A 147 -5.56 7.46 -13.32
C ARG A 147 -6.52 6.30 -13.55
N PHE A 148 -6.63 5.85 -14.79
CA PHE A 148 -7.42 4.68 -15.12
C PHE A 148 -6.89 3.43 -14.40
N VAL A 149 -5.58 3.13 -14.51
CA VAL A 149 -4.95 1.99 -13.85
C VAL A 149 -5.08 2.08 -12.34
N HIS A 150 -4.80 3.23 -11.74
CA HIS A 150 -4.93 3.40 -10.29
C HIS A 150 -6.37 3.14 -9.83
N LEU A 151 -7.38 3.70 -10.51
CA LEU A 151 -8.77 3.51 -10.15
C LEU A 151 -9.24 2.07 -10.38
N SER A 152 -8.83 1.43 -11.47
CA SER A 152 -9.18 0.03 -11.72
C SER A 152 -8.57 -0.89 -10.66
N MET A 153 -7.34 -0.64 -10.24
CA MET A 153 -6.71 -1.38 -9.14
C MET A 153 -7.39 -1.14 -7.79
N VAL A 154 -7.97 0.05 -7.53
CA VAL A 154 -8.78 0.25 -6.31
C VAL A 154 -9.99 -0.67 -6.33
N VAL A 155 -10.75 -0.69 -7.44
CA VAL A 155 -11.93 -1.55 -7.56
C VAL A 155 -11.55 -3.02 -7.45
N SER A 156 -10.52 -3.46 -8.19
CA SER A 156 -10.03 -4.84 -8.12
C SER A 156 -9.55 -5.23 -6.72
N PHE A 157 -8.81 -4.35 -6.03
CA PHE A 157 -8.35 -4.60 -4.67
C PHE A 157 -9.53 -4.84 -3.71
N PHE A 158 -10.56 -3.99 -3.77
CA PHE A 158 -11.74 -4.13 -2.92
C PHE A 158 -12.55 -5.39 -3.22
N LEU A 159 -12.67 -5.80 -4.49
CA LEU A 159 -13.32 -7.05 -4.84
C LEU A 159 -12.51 -8.25 -4.32
N VAL A 160 -11.22 -8.31 -4.62
CA VAL A 160 -10.34 -9.42 -4.24
C VAL A 160 -10.26 -9.56 -2.72
N ILE A 161 -10.15 -8.46 -1.98
CA ILE A 161 -10.00 -8.52 -0.52
C ILE A 161 -11.29 -9.02 0.17
N VAL A 162 -12.46 -8.69 -0.36
CA VAL A 162 -13.74 -9.24 0.13
C VAL A 162 -13.76 -10.76 -0.02
N PHE A 163 -13.42 -11.28 -1.20
CA PHE A 163 -13.35 -12.72 -1.42
C PHE A 163 -12.25 -13.40 -0.59
N HIS A 164 -11.10 -12.73 -0.43
CA HIS A 164 -10.00 -13.22 0.40
C HIS A 164 -10.43 -13.41 1.85
N ILE A 165 -11.13 -12.42 2.42
CA ILE A 165 -11.62 -12.47 3.80
C ILE A 165 -12.75 -13.47 3.96
N LEU A 166 -13.75 -13.47 3.06
CA LEU A 166 -14.86 -14.43 3.13
C LEU A 166 -14.36 -15.87 3.11
N ARG A 167 -13.39 -16.18 2.23
CA ARG A 167 -12.78 -17.51 2.19
C ARG A 167 -12.01 -17.83 3.46
N ALA A 168 -11.28 -16.87 4.03
CA ALA A 168 -10.55 -17.07 5.29
C ALA A 168 -11.47 -17.32 6.50
N PHE A 169 -12.76 -16.97 6.43
CA PHE A 169 -13.75 -17.29 7.46
C PHE A 169 -14.55 -18.56 7.19
N LEU A 170 -14.71 -18.96 5.92
CA LEU A 170 -15.53 -20.11 5.51
C LEU A 170 -14.76 -21.44 5.45
N LEU A 171 -13.43 -21.40 5.46
CA LEU A 171 -12.51 -22.54 5.39
C LEU A 171 -11.56 -22.54 6.59
#